data_AF-A0A838A6I6-F1
#
_entry.id   AF-A0A838A6I6-F1
#
_cell.length_a   1.000
_cell.length_b   1.000
_cell.length_c   1.000
_cell.angle_alpha   90.00
_cell.angle_beta   90.00
_cell.angle_gamma   90.00
#
_symmetry.space_group_name_H-M   'P 1'
#
loop_
_entity.id
_entity.type
_entity.pdbx_description
1 polymer ?
#
loop_
_entity_poly.entity_id
_entity_poly.type
_entity_poly.pdbx_seq_one_letter_code
_entity_poly.pdbx_strand_id
1 'polypeptide(L)'
;MDSTALTRADAFHLLRQDLYGHLDETEYLAMKTADWTGTDADIARDVIPELVETIRQVFRVHTEAQPGTCDCGEQWPCRTVSAVHAHLNATGSTTHALYVAGEQERVRLGHAYPHTGTIGSGP
;
A
#
# COMPACT_ATOMS: atom_id res chain seq x y z
N MET A 1 14.18 3.44 -36.44
CA MET A 1 13.32 3.68 -35.26
C MET A 1 14.09 3.17 -34.07
N ASP A 2 14.82 4.05 -33.40
CA ASP A 2 15.47 3.72 -32.14
C ASP A 2 14.38 3.50 -31.10
N SER A 3 14.20 2.24 -30.67
CA SER A 3 13.55 1.96 -29.40
C SER A 3 14.49 2.46 -28.32
N THR A 4 14.29 3.71 -27.88
CA THR A 4 14.85 4.19 -26.63
C THR A 4 14.21 3.38 -25.51
N ALA A 5 14.80 2.24 -25.18
CA ALA A 5 14.46 1.50 -23.99
C ALA A 5 14.60 2.47 -22.81
N LEU A 6 13.49 2.74 -22.11
CA LEU A 6 13.49 3.55 -20.90
C LEU A 6 14.54 3.00 -19.95
N THR A 7 15.39 3.88 -19.41
CA THR A 7 16.27 3.44 -18.34
C THR A 7 15.41 3.03 -17.14
N ARG A 8 15.97 2.20 -16.26
CA ARG A 8 15.29 1.84 -15.00
C ARG A 8 14.86 3.10 -14.23
N ALA A 9 15.70 4.13 -14.20
CA ALA A 9 15.39 5.39 -13.52
C ALA A 9 14.18 6.11 -14.15
N ASP A 10 14.11 6.17 -15.48
CA ASP A 10 13.00 6.80 -16.20
C ASP A 10 11.69 6.02 -15.98
N ALA A 11 11.75 4.68 -16.03
CA ALA A 11 10.59 3.83 -15.76
C ALA A 11 10.05 4.02 -14.34
N PHE A 12 10.91 4.11 -13.33
CA PHE A 12 10.51 4.39 -11.95
C PHE A 12 9.96 5.82 -11.78
N HIS A 13 10.53 6.79 -12.49
CA HIS A 13 10.03 8.16 -12.47
C HIS A 13 8.61 8.26 -13.00
N LEU A 14 8.34 7.66 -14.16
CA LEU A 14 7.02 7.61 -14.78
C LEU A 14 6.01 6.90 -13.89
N LEU A 15 6.35 5.70 -13.39
CA LEU A 15 5.48 4.96 -12.47
C LEU A 15 5.10 5.78 -11.23
N ARG A 16 6.07 6.50 -10.64
CA ARG A 16 5.82 7.34 -9.48
C ARG A 16 4.89 8.51 -9.82
N GLN A 17 5.12 9.16 -10.96
CA GLN A 17 4.28 10.28 -11.41
C GLN A 17 2.83 9.84 -11.63
N ASP A 18 2.63 8.71 -12.32
CA ASP A 18 1.29 8.16 -12.58
C ASP A 18 0.60 7.78 -11.27
N LEU A 19 1.29 7.06 -10.38
CA LEU A 19 0.73 6.65 -9.10
C LEU A 19 0.33 7.84 -8.22
N TYR A 20 1.16 8.87 -8.15
CA TYR A 20 0.83 10.07 -7.37
C TYR A 20 -0.33 10.84 -7.98
N GLY A 21 -0.41 10.96 -9.31
CA GLY A 21 -1.56 11.60 -9.95
C GLY A 21 -2.89 10.93 -9.58
N HIS A 22 -2.93 9.59 -9.55
CA HIS A 22 -4.14 8.87 -9.14
C HIS A 22 -4.44 8.97 -7.63
N LEU A 23 -3.40 8.98 -6.78
CA LEU A 23 -3.57 9.14 -5.33
C LEU A 23 -4.06 10.55 -4.97
N ASP A 24 -3.50 11.59 -5.60
CA ASP A 24 -3.87 12.99 -5.37
C ASP A 24 -5.34 13.25 -5.77
N GLU A 25 -5.80 12.68 -6.89
CA GLU A 25 -7.20 12.79 -7.31
C GLU A 25 -8.15 12.08 -6.32
N THR A 26 -7.73 10.92 -5.82
CA THR A 26 -8.51 10.16 -4.83
C THR A 26 -8.54 10.89 -3.47
N GLU A 27 -7.43 11.51 -3.08
CA GLU A 27 -7.36 12.36 -1.90
C GLU A 27 -8.26 13.58 -2.05
N TYR A 28 -8.26 14.23 -3.22
CA TYR A 28 -9.15 15.35 -3.50
C TYR A 28 -10.63 14.97 -3.31
N LEU A 29 -11.06 13.82 -3.86
CA LEU A 29 -12.41 13.30 -3.65
C LEU A 29 -12.70 13.04 -2.15
N ALA A 30 -11.74 12.49 -1.41
CA ALA A 30 -11.86 12.22 0.02
C ALA A 30 -11.92 13.49 0.88
N MET A 31 -11.25 14.57 0.47
CA MET A 31 -11.14 15.82 1.22
C MET A 31 -12.16 16.89 0.82
N LYS A 32 -12.98 16.64 -0.21
CA LYS A 32 -14.02 17.56 -0.67
C LYS A 32 -14.93 17.93 0.51
N THR A 33 -15.08 19.24 0.75
CA THR A 33 -15.87 19.78 1.87
C THR A 33 -17.37 19.82 1.61
N ALA A 34 -17.77 19.67 0.34
CA ALA A 34 -19.16 19.48 -0.04
C ALA A 34 -19.57 18.02 0.17
N ASP A 35 -20.85 17.80 0.43
CA ASP A 35 -21.40 16.46 0.59
C ASP A 35 -21.09 15.58 -0.62
N TRP A 36 -20.74 14.32 -0.34
CA TRP A 36 -20.54 13.32 -1.38
C TRP A 36 -21.85 13.07 -2.11
N THR A 37 -21.83 13.29 -3.43
CA THR A 37 -22.91 12.88 -4.32
C THR A 37 -22.90 11.37 -4.50
N GLY A 38 -23.99 10.80 -5.01
CA GLY A 38 -24.02 9.38 -5.41
C GLY A 38 -22.90 9.05 -6.40
N THR A 39 -22.63 9.95 -7.33
CA THR A 39 -21.52 9.84 -8.29
C THR A 39 -20.16 9.82 -7.61
N ASP A 40 -19.91 10.69 -6.61
CA ASP A 40 -18.65 10.68 -5.86
C ASP A 40 -18.44 9.32 -5.16
N ALA A 41 -19.51 8.75 -4.58
CA ALA A 41 -19.45 7.45 -3.93
C ALA A 41 -19.22 6.29 -4.91
N ASP A 42 -19.81 6.33 -6.11
CA ASP A 42 -19.62 5.32 -7.14
C ASP A 42 -18.18 5.37 -7.70
N ILE A 43 -17.66 6.56 -7.98
CA ILE A 43 -16.26 6.74 -8.40
C ILE A 43 -15.32 6.19 -7.32
N ALA A 44 -15.53 6.52 -6.05
CA ALA A 44 -14.68 6.02 -4.97
C ALA A 44 -14.72 4.48 -4.86
N ARG A 45 -15.88 3.85 -5.07
CA ARG A 45 -16.02 2.38 -5.06
C ARG A 45 -15.28 1.71 -6.19
N ASP A 46 -15.11 2.38 -7.33
CA ASP A 46 -14.36 1.86 -8.47
C ASP A 46 -12.86 2.10 -8.32
N VAL A 47 -12.46 3.32 -7.95
CA VAL A 47 -11.05 3.73 -7.91
C VAL A 47 -10.28 3.11 -6.75
N ILE A 48 -10.87 3.02 -5.55
CA ILE A 48 -10.15 2.53 -4.37
C ILE A 48 -9.68 1.07 -4.54
N PRO A 49 -10.51 0.11 -5.01
CA PRO A 49 -10.05 -1.25 -5.27
C PRO A 49 -8.93 -1.34 -6.32
N GLU A 50 -8.99 -0.53 -7.39
CA GLU A 50 -7.95 -0.50 -8.43
C GLU A 50 -6.61 0.02 -7.90
N LEU A 51 -6.64 1.07 -7.07
CA LEU A 51 -5.45 1.58 -6.39
C LEU A 51 -4.86 0.56 -5.41
N VAL A 52 -5.71 -0.14 -4.66
CA VAL A 52 -5.28 -1.22 -3.77
C VAL A 52 -4.59 -2.33 -4.55
N GLU A 53 -5.14 -2.75 -5.70
CA GLU A 53 -4.53 -3.79 -6.52
C GLU A 53 -3.22 -3.32 -7.18
N THR A 54 -3.16 -2.06 -7.60
CA THR A 54 -1.93 -1.45 -8.12
C THR A 54 -0.81 -1.46 -7.08
N ILE A 55 -1.10 -1.05 -5.85
CA ILE A 55 -0.15 -1.09 -4.73
C ILE A 55 0.27 -2.54 -4.42
N ARG A 56 -0.67 -3.49 -4.41
CA ARG A 56 -0.34 -4.92 -4.24
C ARG A 56 0.59 -5.44 -5.33
N GLN A 57 0.39 -5.03 -6.58
CA GLN A 57 1.27 -5.41 -7.69
C GLN A 57 2.70 -4.86 -7.51
N VAL A 58 2.84 -3.65 -6.97
CA VAL A 58 4.15 -3.09 -6.58
C VAL A 58 4.82 -3.93 -5.49
N PHE A 59 4.05 -4.44 -4.51
CA PHE A 59 4.57 -5.31 -3.46
C PHE A 59 4.73 -6.78 -3.88
N ARG A 60 4.11 -7.23 -4.96
CA ARG A 60 4.21 -8.63 -5.43
C ARG A 60 5.65 -9.04 -5.78
N VAL A 61 6.55 -8.09 -6.04
CA VAL A 61 7.98 -8.35 -6.23
C VAL A 61 8.75 -8.51 -4.91
N HIS A 62 8.08 -8.33 -3.77
CA HIS A 62 8.63 -8.47 -2.43
C HIS A 62 7.82 -9.53 -1.68
N THR A 63 7.90 -10.79 -2.15
CA THR A 63 7.23 -11.93 -1.51
C THR A 63 8.10 -12.52 -0.40
N GLU A 64 7.50 -13.33 0.49
CA GLU A 64 8.24 -14.22 1.40
C GLU A 64 8.88 -15.38 0.59
N ALA A 65 9.85 -15.07 -0.27
CA ALA A 65 10.55 -16.05 -1.09
C ALA A 65 11.69 -16.70 -0.30
N GLN A 66 11.37 -17.77 0.45
CA GLN A 66 12.31 -18.54 1.29
C GLN A 66 12.99 -17.71 2.41
N PRO A 67 13.34 -18.34 3.55
CA PRO A 67 14.09 -17.64 4.58
C PRO A 67 15.43 -17.15 4.03
N GLY A 68 15.67 -15.84 4.12
CA GLY A 68 17.01 -15.25 3.97
C GLY A 68 17.22 -14.30 2.80
N THR A 69 16.39 -14.27 1.75
CA THR A 69 16.60 -13.34 0.61
C THR A 69 15.29 -12.95 -0.07
N CYS A 70 15.10 -11.65 -0.28
CA CYS A 70 14.02 -11.05 -1.07
C CYS A 70 14.26 -11.24 -2.58
N ASP A 71 13.21 -11.33 -3.39
CA ASP A 71 13.32 -11.35 -4.87
C ASP A 71 14.01 -10.09 -5.44
N CYS A 72 14.08 -9.02 -4.64
CA CYS A 72 14.85 -7.82 -4.90
C CYS A 72 16.37 -7.96 -4.69
N GLY A 73 16.85 -9.12 -4.21
CA GLY A 73 18.26 -9.45 -3.98
C GLY A 73 18.84 -9.03 -2.62
N GLU A 74 18.03 -8.43 -1.74
CA GLU A 74 18.46 -8.08 -0.37
C GLU A 74 18.08 -9.17 0.64
N GLN A 75 18.71 -9.18 1.82
CA GLN A 75 18.30 -10.06 2.92
C GLN A 75 16.86 -9.74 3.36
N TRP A 76 16.06 -10.76 3.65
CA TRP A 76 14.71 -10.58 4.16
C TRP A 76 14.71 -10.23 5.66
N PRO A 77 13.90 -9.25 6.12
CA PRO A 77 13.10 -8.33 5.32
C PRO A 77 13.99 -7.30 4.62
N CYS A 78 13.74 -7.02 3.34
CA CYS A 78 14.52 -6.01 2.63
C CYS A 78 14.24 -4.61 3.17
N ARG A 79 15.09 -3.64 2.81
CA ARG A 79 14.96 -2.26 3.29
C ARG A 79 13.62 -1.62 2.93
N THR A 80 13.12 -1.88 1.72
CA THR A 80 11.83 -1.36 1.25
C THR A 80 10.68 -1.84 2.13
N VAL A 81 10.57 -3.15 2.36
CA VAL A 81 9.53 -3.75 3.20
C VAL A 81 9.63 -3.24 4.65
N SER A 82 10.85 -3.19 5.18
CA SER A 82 11.10 -2.68 6.54
C SER A 82 10.68 -1.22 6.70
N ALA A 83 11.02 -0.35 5.74
CA ALA A 83 10.68 1.06 5.78
C ALA A 83 9.16 1.29 5.70
N VAL A 84 8.47 0.57 4.81
CA VAL A 84 7.00 0.64 4.68
C VAL A 84 6.33 0.16 5.97
N HIS A 85 6.75 -0.99 6.52
CA HIS A 85 6.20 -1.52 7.77
C HIS A 85 6.39 -0.54 8.94
N ALA A 86 7.57 0.08 9.03
CA ALA A 86 7.84 1.09 10.06
C ALA A 86 6.94 2.33 9.92
N HIS A 87 6.71 2.80 8.69
CA HIS A 87 5.83 3.95 8.44
C HIS A 87 4.37 3.64 8.79
N LEU A 88 3.89 2.45 8.44
CA LEU A 88 2.52 2.01 8.75
C LEU A 88 2.27 1.86 10.25
N ASN A 89 3.30 1.45 11.02
CA ASN A 89 3.20 1.24 12.46
C ASN A 89 3.76 2.40 13.29
N ALA A 90 4.06 3.54 12.67
CA ALA A 90 4.56 4.69 13.40
C ALA A 90 3.50 5.20 14.39
N THR A 91 3.92 5.44 15.63
CA THR A 91 3.06 6.02 16.67
C THR A 91 2.48 7.35 16.20
N GLY A 92 1.15 7.49 16.24
CA GLY A 92 0.45 8.67 15.75
C GLY A 92 -0.01 8.59 14.29
N SER A 93 0.29 7.49 13.59
CA SER A 93 -0.27 7.22 12.26
C SER A 93 -1.79 6.98 12.35
N THR A 94 -2.58 7.83 11.68
CA THR A 94 -4.03 7.64 11.53
C THR A 94 -4.35 6.29 10.88
N THR A 95 -3.51 5.83 9.95
CA THR A 95 -3.65 4.52 9.31
C THR A 95 -3.54 3.38 10.33
N HIS A 96 -2.59 3.47 11.26
CA HIS A 96 -2.45 2.49 12.35
C HIS A 96 -3.66 2.52 13.28
N ALA A 97 -4.12 3.71 13.66
CA ALA A 97 -5.29 3.87 14.52
C ALA A 97 -6.57 3.30 13.88
N LEU A 98 -6.81 3.59 12.59
CA LEU A 98 -7.92 3.03 11.82
C LEU A 98 -7.83 1.51 11.72
N TYR A 99 -6.65 0.97 11.46
CA TYR A 99 -6.44 -0.48 11.40
C TYR A 99 -6.80 -1.15 12.74
N VAL A 100 -6.27 -0.63 13.85
CA VAL A 100 -6.55 -1.16 15.19
C VAL A 100 -8.04 -1.06 15.54
N ALA A 101 -8.69 0.08 15.27
CA ALA A 101 -10.11 0.26 15.52
C ALA A 101 -10.97 -0.70 14.69
N GLY A 102 -10.62 -0.90 13.42
CA GLY A 102 -11.29 -1.85 12.54
C GLY A 102 -11.14 -3.30 13.00
N GLU A 103 -9.94 -3.69 13.44
CA GLU A 103 -9.68 -5.02 14.00
C GLU A 103 -10.51 -5.26 15.28
N GLN A 104 -10.57 -4.27 16.17
CA GLN A 104 -11.38 -4.33 17.39
C GLN A 104 -12.87 -4.52 17.10
N GLU A 105 -13.42 -3.78 16.13
CA GLU A 105 -14.83 -3.94 15.76
C GLU A 105 -15.11 -5.31 15.14
N ARG A 106 -14.19 -5.84 14.33
CA ARG A 106 -14.31 -7.19 13.76
C ARG A 106 -14.28 -8.28 14.82
N VAL A 107 -13.39 -8.17 15.80
CA VAL A 107 -13.37 -9.05 16.98
C VAL A 107 -14.69 -8.95 17.73
N ARG A 108 -15.23 -7.74 17.92
CA ARG A 108 -16.55 -7.51 18.53
C ARG A 108 -17.67 -8.20 17.75
N LEU A 109 -17.58 -8.21 16.43
CA LEU A 109 -18.52 -8.86 15.50
C LEU A 109 -18.22 -10.34 15.25
N GLY A 110 -17.23 -10.94 15.93
CA GLY A 110 -16.90 -12.36 15.83
C GLY A 110 -16.16 -12.79 14.54
N HIS A 111 -15.58 -11.86 13.79
CA HIS A 111 -14.84 -12.12 12.56
C HIS A 111 -13.33 -11.89 12.80
N ALA A 112 -12.57 -12.91 13.21
CA ALA A 112 -11.12 -12.77 13.40
C ALA A 112 -10.35 -12.94 12.08
N TYR A 113 -9.39 -12.05 11.81
CA TYR A 113 -8.40 -12.24 10.74
C TYR A 113 -7.02 -12.58 11.37
N PRO A 114 -6.31 -13.62 10.92
CA PRO A 114 -5.02 -13.99 11.49
C PRO A 114 -3.89 -13.20 10.81
N HIS A 115 -3.70 -11.92 11.16
CA HIS A 115 -2.63 -11.11 10.56
C HIS A 115 -1.68 -10.43 11.56
N THR A 116 -1.55 -10.94 12.78
CA THR A 116 -0.39 -10.59 13.63
C THR A 116 0.80 -11.47 13.28
N GLY A 117 1.30 -11.33 12.04
CA GLY A 117 2.60 -11.85 11.66
C GLY A 117 3.66 -10.87 12.16
N THR A 118 4.16 -11.09 13.37
CA THR A 118 5.33 -10.37 13.88
C THR A 118 6.49 -10.63 12.90
N ILE A 119 7.01 -9.59 12.24
CA ILE A 119 8.27 -9.70 11.50
C ILE A 119 9.35 -9.94 12.56
N GLY A 120 9.62 -11.21 12.84
CA GLY A 120 10.51 -11.64 13.91
C GLY A 120 11.90 -11.05 13.69
N SER A 121 12.24 -10.05 14.48
CA SER A 121 13.63 -9.67 14.71
C SER A 121 14.23 -10.71 15.66
N GLY A 122 14.71 -11.81 15.09
CA GLY A 122 15.56 -12.77 15.78
C GLY A 122 17.04 -12.48 15.47
N PRO A 123 17.95 -12.65 16.44
CA PRO A 123 19.36 -12.25 16.36
C PRO A 123 20.18 -13.03 15.31
#